data_AF-A0A958K2G6-F1
#
_entry.id   AF-A0A958K2G6-F1
#
_cell.length_a   1.000
_cell.length_b   1.000
_cell.length_c   1.000
_cell.angle_alpha   90.00
_cell.angle_beta   90.00
_cell.angle_gamma   90.00
#
_symmetry.space_group_name_H-M   'P 1'
#
loop_
_entity.id
_entity.type
_entity.pdbx_description
1 polymer ?
#
loop_
_entity_poly.entity_id
_entity_poly.type
_entity_poly.pdbx_seq_one_letter_code
_entity_poly.pdbx_strand_id
1 'polypeptide(L)'
;MSPQFQPEDNQFDGHSFSSRRALSPDLGLAVAFSNFATLAEAGLPILRSLKIIQRQAIHPEIEAALGDVCDEIESGSTLSEGMAKVGRPFSGIDISITKAAENIGAIDVVLKSLAANKSFCVADLSSDPNLELSPEMRRYSHTLGTLIGAGVPILEALKHVEEISSDPLKVATKVVSETIKQGYSLAHGFNEADVPMISDAWIRIVDIGEENGLIDRLLIQVAELPHVTQILAAGLQNDPTNVNSVVNRVASLQQFFDRDFGSEMTATLTPDLRKYSHALGTCVQLGIPILDALKVAASGLSEDLMAMSEKAAEGIRQGESLSRSFKEHSPDIHPLWLTMVDVGEETGDLDIKLIEAARSRLW
;
A
#
# COMPACT_ATOMS: atom_id res chain seq x y z
N MET A 1 -42.33 -20.74 -13.93
CA MET A 1 -42.09 -21.16 -12.54
C MET A 1 -40.65 -20.84 -12.23
N SER A 2 -40.40 -19.77 -11.49
CA SER A 2 -39.07 -19.46 -10.96
C SER A 2 -38.71 -20.52 -9.91
N PRO A 3 -37.46 -20.99 -9.82
CA PRO A 3 -37.09 -21.95 -8.79
C PRO A 3 -37.16 -21.26 -7.42
N GLN A 4 -37.96 -21.82 -6.51
CA GLN A 4 -37.94 -21.43 -5.10
C GLN A 4 -36.66 -22.01 -4.49
N PHE A 5 -35.77 -21.13 -4.06
CA PHE A 5 -34.60 -21.49 -3.25
C PHE A 5 -35.10 -21.83 -1.85
N GLN A 6 -34.97 -23.10 -1.45
CA GLN A 6 -35.13 -23.50 -0.05
C GLN A 6 -33.74 -23.53 0.58
N PRO A 7 -33.49 -22.84 1.70
CA PRO A 7 -32.25 -22.97 2.42
C PRO A 7 -32.25 -24.36 3.08
N GLU A 8 -31.42 -25.27 2.59
CA GLU A 8 -31.13 -26.49 3.34
C GLU A 8 -30.31 -26.10 4.57
N ASP A 9 -30.74 -26.59 5.73
CA ASP A 9 -30.08 -26.49 7.03
C ASP A 9 -28.68 -27.13 6.97
N ASN A 10 -27.72 -26.45 6.35
CA ASN A 10 -26.33 -26.78 6.51
C ASN A 10 -25.88 -26.10 7.79
N GLN A 11 -26.00 -26.85 8.89
CA GLN A 11 -25.35 -26.57 10.15
C GLN A 11 -23.84 -26.54 9.86
N PHE A 12 -23.34 -25.35 9.50
CA PHE A 12 -21.93 -25.11 9.30
C PHE A 12 -21.26 -25.25 10.67
N ASP A 13 -20.70 -26.43 10.91
CA ASP A 13 -19.60 -26.57 11.85
C ASP A 13 -18.59 -25.49 11.48
N GLY A 14 -18.24 -24.66 12.47
CA GLY A 14 -17.30 -23.56 12.37
C GLY A 14 -15.88 -24.02 12.05
N HIS A 15 -15.70 -24.65 10.89
CA HIS A 15 -14.46 -24.72 10.16
C HIS A 15 -14.13 -23.31 9.67
N SER A 16 -13.78 -22.49 10.66
CA SER A 16 -12.61 -21.64 10.62
C SER A 16 -11.85 -21.77 9.31
N PHE A 17 -11.80 -20.68 8.55
CA PHE A 17 -10.81 -20.43 7.51
C PHE A 17 -9.39 -20.33 8.14
N SER A 18 -9.07 -21.16 9.14
CA SER A 18 -7.75 -21.34 9.74
C SER A 18 -6.87 -22.21 8.86
N SER A 19 -6.63 -21.78 7.62
CA SER A 19 -5.37 -22.11 6.97
C SER A 19 -4.45 -20.91 7.23
N ARG A 20 -3.79 -20.94 8.39
CA ARG A 20 -2.73 -19.99 8.78
C ARG A 20 -1.59 -20.07 7.75
N ARG A 21 -1.73 -19.40 6.63
CA ARG A 21 -0.57 -18.93 5.87
C ARG A 21 -0.35 -17.50 6.35
N ALA A 22 0.66 -17.36 7.18
CA ALA A 22 0.97 -16.13 7.88
C ALA A 22 1.05 -14.97 6.88
N LEU A 23 0.34 -13.86 7.18
CA LEU A 23 0.58 -12.56 6.56
C LEU A 23 2.10 -12.30 6.58
N SER A 24 2.69 -11.63 5.58
CA SER A 24 4.10 -11.24 5.72
C SER A 24 4.31 -10.44 7.00
N PRO A 25 5.51 -10.51 7.58
CA PRO A 25 5.93 -9.57 8.62
C PRO A 25 5.66 -8.11 8.20
N ASP A 26 5.93 -7.74 6.95
CA ASP A 26 5.70 -6.39 6.43
C ASP A 26 4.22 -5.98 6.46
N LEU A 27 3.30 -6.87 6.08
CA LEU A 27 1.87 -6.61 6.15
C LEU A 27 1.36 -6.59 7.60
N GLY A 28 1.79 -7.54 8.42
CA GLY A 28 1.46 -7.54 9.85
C GLY A 28 1.91 -6.25 10.55
N LEU A 29 3.09 -5.74 10.18
CA LEU A 29 3.60 -4.47 10.68
C LEU A 29 2.82 -3.26 10.14
N ALA A 30 2.41 -3.28 8.87
CA ALA A 30 1.55 -2.25 8.28
C ALA A 30 0.21 -2.12 9.02
N VAL A 31 -0.43 -3.27 9.31
CA VAL A 31 -1.67 -3.34 10.08
C VAL A 31 -1.45 -2.81 11.49
N ALA A 32 -0.38 -3.26 12.17
CA ALA A 32 -0.05 -2.80 13.51
C ALA A 32 0.13 -1.28 13.57
N PHE A 33 0.87 -0.67 12.63
CA PHE A 33 1.04 0.77 12.56
C PHE A 33 -0.25 1.52 12.23
N SER A 34 -1.10 0.97 11.36
CA SER A 34 -2.41 1.57 11.07
C SER A 34 -3.31 1.60 12.30
N ASN A 35 -3.42 0.47 13.00
CA ASN A 35 -4.23 0.37 14.22
C ASN A 35 -3.66 1.26 15.32
N PHE A 36 -2.33 1.32 15.41
CA PHE A 36 -1.67 2.21 16.36
C PHE A 36 -1.99 3.68 16.06
N ALA A 37 -1.95 4.10 14.78
CA ALA A 37 -2.34 5.45 14.39
C ALA A 37 -3.76 5.79 14.86
N THR A 38 -4.73 4.90 14.64
CA THR A 38 -6.12 5.10 15.09
C THR A 38 -6.22 5.26 16.61
N LEU A 39 -5.51 4.44 17.39
CA LEU A 39 -5.52 4.54 18.85
C LEU A 39 -4.81 5.81 19.35
N ALA A 40 -3.71 6.19 18.70
CA ALA A 40 -2.97 7.42 19.00
C ALA A 40 -3.82 8.67 18.71
N GLU A 41 -4.55 8.70 17.59
CA GLU A 41 -5.48 9.78 17.24
C GLU A 41 -6.65 9.88 18.23
N ALA A 42 -7.09 8.75 18.78
CA ALA A 42 -8.05 8.71 19.87
C ALA A 42 -7.47 9.20 21.22
N GLY A 43 -6.21 9.62 21.25
CA GLY A 43 -5.53 10.17 22.43
C GLY A 43 -5.11 9.13 23.46
N LEU A 44 -5.08 7.84 23.09
CA LEU A 44 -4.62 6.80 24.01
C LEU A 44 -3.10 6.92 24.23
N PRO A 45 -2.60 6.73 25.47
CA PRO A 45 -1.17 6.71 25.74
C PRO A 45 -0.45 5.64 24.90
N ILE A 46 0.73 5.98 24.36
CA ILE A 46 1.53 5.11 23.47
C ILE A 46 1.65 3.68 24.00
N LEU A 47 2.06 3.51 25.26
CA LEU A 47 2.23 2.18 25.86
C LEU A 47 0.92 1.38 25.92
N ARG A 48 -0.23 2.04 26.12
CA ARG A 48 -1.53 1.35 26.09
C ARG A 48 -1.91 0.95 24.69
N SER A 49 -1.73 1.84 23.72
CA SER A 49 -1.98 1.55 22.31
C SER A 49 -1.12 0.38 21.83
N LEU A 50 0.18 0.37 22.17
CA LEU A 50 1.11 -0.73 21.86
C LEU A 50 0.67 -2.08 22.44
N LYS A 51 0.23 -2.13 23.70
CA LYS A 51 -0.28 -3.37 24.31
C LYS A 51 -1.57 -3.88 23.64
N ILE A 52 -2.42 -2.97 23.15
CA ILE A 52 -3.63 -3.36 22.41
C ILE A 52 -3.23 -3.97 21.07
N ILE A 53 -2.41 -3.28 20.29
CA ILE A 53 -1.98 -3.79 18.97
C ILE A 53 -1.12 -5.05 19.07
N GLN A 54 -0.33 -5.20 20.14
CA GLN A 54 0.44 -6.43 20.40
C GLN A 54 -0.51 -7.63 20.51
N ARG A 55 -1.56 -7.53 21.33
CA ARG A 55 -2.56 -8.60 21.50
C ARG A 55 -3.40 -8.86 20.26
N GLN A 56 -3.52 -7.87 19.38
CA GLN A 56 -4.23 -7.97 18.10
C GLN A 56 -3.30 -8.38 16.95
N ALA A 57 -1.99 -8.46 17.18
CA ALA A 57 -1.03 -8.75 16.12
C ALA A 57 -1.23 -10.20 15.64
N ILE A 58 -1.53 -10.34 14.34
CA ILE A 58 -1.79 -11.65 13.71
C ILE A 58 -0.48 -12.40 13.47
N HIS A 59 0.60 -11.68 13.18
CA HIS A 59 1.89 -12.29 12.84
C HIS A 59 2.75 -12.46 14.11
N PRO A 60 3.20 -13.69 14.45
CA PRO A 60 3.92 -13.97 15.70
C PRO A 60 5.21 -13.16 15.88
N GLU A 61 5.96 -12.90 14.80
CA GLU A 61 7.15 -12.03 14.85
C GLU A 61 6.79 -10.60 15.21
N ILE A 62 5.64 -10.10 14.74
CA ILE A 62 5.18 -8.74 15.03
C ILE A 62 4.67 -8.66 16.46
N GLU A 63 3.91 -9.66 16.92
CA GLU A 63 3.49 -9.78 18.33
C GLU A 63 4.68 -9.76 19.28
N ALA A 64 5.71 -10.58 19.01
CA ALA A 64 6.93 -10.65 19.81
C ALA A 64 7.68 -9.31 19.82
N ALA A 65 7.95 -8.75 18.63
CA ALA A 65 8.67 -7.49 18.52
C ALA A 65 7.94 -6.32 19.20
N LEU A 66 6.60 -6.25 19.09
CA LEU A 66 5.80 -5.24 19.80
C LEU A 66 5.84 -5.44 21.32
N GLY A 67 5.91 -6.69 21.78
CA GLY A 67 6.11 -7.02 23.19
C GLY A 67 7.44 -6.50 23.71
N ASP A 68 8.54 -6.78 22.98
CA ASP A 68 9.87 -6.31 23.35
C ASP A 68 9.93 -4.76 23.35
N VAL A 69 9.26 -4.09 22.40
CA VAL A 69 9.14 -2.62 22.40
C VAL A 69 8.35 -2.11 23.61
N CYS A 70 7.30 -2.82 24.04
CA CYS A 70 6.56 -2.46 25.26
C CYS A 70 7.47 -2.53 26.49
N ASP A 71 8.27 -3.59 26.62
CA ASP A 71 9.18 -3.78 27.75
C ASP A 71 10.25 -2.67 27.79
N GLU A 72 10.79 -2.28 26.63
CA GLU A 72 11.73 -1.17 26.52
C GLU A 72 11.12 0.17 26.94
N ILE A 73 9.88 0.47 26.52
CA ILE A 73 9.19 1.70 26.91
C ILE A 73 8.84 1.70 28.41
N GLU A 74 8.47 0.55 28.98
CA GLU A 74 8.26 0.40 30.42
C GLU A 74 9.53 0.65 31.23
N SER A 75 10.69 0.31 30.67
CA SER A 75 12.00 0.60 31.26
C SER A 75 12.43 2.07 31.14
N GLY A 76 11.67 2.89 30.39
CA GLY A 76 11.89 4.32 30.23
C GLY A 76 12.53 4.75 28.91
N SER A 77 12.72 3.84 27.94
CA SER A 77 13.14 4.21 26.59
C SER A 77 12.02 4.89 25.80
N THR A 78 12.40 5.70 24.80
CA THR A 78 11.42 6.23 23.84
C THR A 78 10.96 5.13 22.87
N LEU A 79 9.89 5.37 22.11
CA LEU A 79 9.39 4.44 21.10
C LEU A 79 10.46 4.15 20.04
N SER A 80 11.15 5.18 19.52
CA SER A 80 12.19 4.96 18.51
C SER A 80 13.40 4.22 19.07
N GLU A 81 13.77 4.45 20.34
CA GLU A 81 14.83 3.69 21.01
C GLU A 81 14.44 2.22 21.21
N GLY A 82 13.21 1.95 21.64
CA GLY A 82 12.69 0.59 21.77
C GLY A 82 12.70 -0.14 20.43
N MET A 83 12.17 0.49 19.37
CA MET A 83 12.21 -0.07 18.02
C MET A 83 13.64 -0.33 17.53
N ALA A 84 14.58 0.56 17.84
CA ALA A 84 15.99 0.41 17.45
C ALA A 84 16.69 -0.74 18.16
N LYS A 85 16.40 -0.97 19.45
CA LYS A 85 16.98 -2.07 20.24
C LYS A 85 16.44 -3.43 19.78
N VAL A 86 15.14 -3.51 19.49
CA VAL A 86 14.51 -4.72 18.97
C VAL A 86 15.00 -5.04 17.56
N GLY A 87 15.17 -4.02 16.71
CA GLY A 87 15.62 -4.19 15.34
C GLY A 87 14.50 -4.71 14.44
N ARG A 88 14.69 -5.88 13.81
CA ARG A 88 13.65 -6.45 12.93
C ARG A 88 12.37 -6.72 13.74
N PRO A 89 11.18 -6.42 13.19
CA PRO A 89 10.84 -6.08 11.80
C PRO A 89 10.96 -4.58 11.43
N PHE A 90 11.40 -3.72 12.36
CA PHE A 90 11.51 -2.28 12.13
C PHE A 90 12.73 -1.95 11.25
N SER A 91 12.50 -1.24 10.15
CA SER A 91 13.55 -0.75 9.27
C SER A 91 14.19 0.53 9.82
N GLY A 92 15.40 0.85 9.35
CA GLY A 92 16.09 2.09 9.72
C GLY A 92 15.27 3.35 9.40
N ILE A 93 14.46 3.33 8.35
CA ILE A 93 13.55 4.43 8.00
C ILE A 93 12.45 4.56 9.04
N ASP A 94 11.83 3.44 9.45
CA ASP A 94 10.75 3.48 10.44
C ASP A 94 11.24 4.10 11.76
N ILE A 95 12.43 3.68 12.20
CA ILE A 95 13.06 4.17 13.42
C ILE A 95 13.36 5.68 13.30
N SER A 96 13.95 6.10 12.19
CA SER A 96 14.36 7.50 11.99
C SER A 96 13.18 8.45 11.85
N ILE A 97 12.11 8.06 11.15
CA ILE A 97 10.89 8.87 11.05
C ILE A 97 10.20 8.92 12.42
N THR A 98 10.06 7.79 13.13
CA THR A 98 9.49 7.77 14.48
C THR A 98 10.27 8.69 15.42
N LYS A 99 11.61 8.63 15.41
CA LYS A 99 12.44 9.50 16.24
C LYS A 99 12.21 10.98 15.98
N ALA A 100 12.10 11.36 14.70
CA ALA A 100 11.80 12.75 14.35
C ALA A 100 10.39 13.16 14.80
N ALA A 101 9.42 12.25 14.69
CA ALA A 101 8.04 12.45 15.15
C ALA A 101 7.94 12.60 16.67
N GLU A 102 8.70 11.81 17.44
CA GLU A 102 8.71 11.86 18.90
C GLU A 102 9.15 13.23 19.40
N ASN A 103 10.17 13.81 18.76
CA ASN A 103 10.69 15.13 19.11
C ASN A 103 9.67 16.26 18.88
N ILE A 104 8.77 16.10 17.91
CA ILE A 104 7.77 17.11 17.52
C ILE A 104 6.40 16.82 18.15
N GLY A 105 6.21 15.62 18.71
CA GLY A 105 4.94 15.18 19.29
C GLY A 105 3.89 14.78 18.24
N ALA A 106 4.33 14.32 17.06
CA ALA A 106 3.47 14.03 15.90
C ALA A 106 3.43 12.52 15.55
N ILE A 107 3.40 11.68 16.58
CA ILE A 107 3.46 10.21 16.44
C ILE A 107 2.23 9.66 15.73
N ASP A 108 1.05 10.20 16.03
CA ASP A 108 -0.22 9.88 15.38
C ASP A 108 -0.16 10.05 13.84
N VAL A 109 0.39 11.18 13.38
CA VAL A 109 0.56 11.48 11.96
C VAL A 109 1.57 10.52 11.31
N VAL A 110 2.70 10.25 11.99
CA VAL A 110 3.75 9.40 11.45
C VAL A 110 3.34 7.94 11.35
N LEU A 111 2.56 7.41 12.27
CA LEU A 111 2.11 6.02 12.23
C LEU A 111 1.29 5.72 10.96
N LYS A 112 0.49 6.66 10.48
CA LYS A 112 -0.21 6.54 9.18
C LYS A 112 0.78 6.46 8.02
N SER A 113 1.81 7.28 8.06
CA SER A 113 2.85 7.30 7.03
C SER A 113 3.68 6.01 7.05
N LEU A 114 4.07 5.52 8.23
CA LEU A 114 4.79 4.25 8.39
C LEU A 114 3.97 3.09 7.84
N ALA A 115 2.67 3.03 8.14
CA ALA A 115 1.76 2.03 7.58
C ALA A 115 1.71 2.11 6.04
N ALA A 116 1.67 3.32 5.46
CA ALA A 116 1.66 3.51 4.01
C ALA A 116 3.01 3.18 3.34
N ASN A 117 4.13 3.40 4.05
CA ASN A 117 5.49 3.06 3.63
C ASN A 117 5.71 1.56 3.55
N LYS A 118 4.96 0.78 4.33
CA LYS A 118 4.90 -0.67 4.16
C LYS A 118 4.10 -0.96 2.88
N SER A 119 4.83 -0.97 1.77
CA SER A 119 4.32 -1.49 0.51
C SER A 119 3.89 -2.93 0.74
N PHE A 120 2.59 -3.18 0.65
CA PHE A 120 2.04 -4.52 0.54
C PHE A 120 2.72 -5.22 -0.65
N CYS A 121 3.70 -6.05 -0.33
CA CYS A 121 4.31 -6.89 -1.33
C CYS A 121 3.39 -8.10 -1.46
N VAL A 122 2.66 -8.12 -2.57
CA VAL A 122 1.84 -9.26 -2.97
C VAL A 122 2.68 -10.50 -3.23
N ALA A 123 4.00 -10.50 -2.99
CA ALA A 123 4.84 -11.68 -3.03
C ALA A 123 4.23 -12.90 -2.28
N ASP A 124 3.51 -12.67 -1.17
CA ASP A 124 2.85 -13.74 -0.43
C ASP A 124 1.57 -14.28 -1.08
N LEU A 125 0.91 -13.46 -1.91
CA LEU A 125 -0.27 -13.84 -2.69
C LEU A 125 0.07 -14.18 -4.15
N SER A 126 1.21 -13.74 -4.68
CA SER A 126 1.71 -13.97 -6.04
C SER A 126 2.28 -15.37 -6.22
N SER A 127 2.46 -16.08 -5.10
CA SER A 127 2.72 -17.51 -5.10
C SER A 127 1.46 -18.32 -5.42
N ASP A 128 0.28 -17.70 -5.38
CA ASP A 128 -0.98 -18.28 -5.85
C ASP A 128 -1.15 -17.92 -7.35
N PRO A 129 -0.99 -18.90 -8.27
CA PRO A 129 -1.13 -18.66 -9.71
C PRO A 129 -2.54 -18.17 -10.13
N ASN A 130 -3.51 -18.15 -9.20
CA ASN A 130 -4.88 -17.70 -9.43
C ASN A 130 -5.18 -16.30 -8.86
N LEU A 131 -4.17 -15.53 -8.40
CA LEU A 131 -4.33 -14.12 -8.04
C LEU A 131 -4.25 -13.17 -9.25
N GLU A 132 -4.54 -13.67 -10.46
CA GLU A 132 -4.79 -12.77 -11.60
C GLU A 132 -6.23 -12.27 -11.52
N LEU A 133 -6.42 -11.06 -11.00
CA LEU A 133 -7.73 -10.41 -11.06
C LEU A 133 -8.06 -10.03 -12.49
N SER A 134 -9.23 -10.44 -12.97
CA SER A 134 -9.79 -9.96 -14.23
C SER A 134 -9.84 -8.41 -14.23
N PRO A 135 -9.77 -7.75 -15.40
CA PRO A 135 -9.91 -6.29 -15.48
C PRO A 135 -11.19 -5.77 -14.81
N GLU A 136 -12.24 -6.59 -14.82
CA GLU A 136 -13.49 -6.30 -14.15
C GLU A 136 -13.36 -6.38 -12.62
N MET A 137 -12.77 -7.45 -12.08
CA MET A 137 -12.52 -7.56 -10.62
C MET A 137 -11.61 -6.45 -10.10
N ARG A 138 -10.66 -5.96 -10.91
CA ARG A 138 -9.83 -4.81 -10.52
C ARG A 138 -10.64 -3.53 -10.41
N ARG A 139 -11.48 -3.23 -11.41
CA ARG A 139 -12.39 -2.07 -11.32
C ARG A 139 -13.37 -2.22 -10.15
N TYR A 140 -13.90 -3.42 -9.93
CA TYR A 140 -14.79 -3.74 -8.82
C TYR A 140 -14.11 -3.45 -7.47
N SER A 141 -12.94 -4.04 -7.26
CA SER A 141 -12.14 -3.90 -6.03
C SER A 141 -11.74 -2.45 -5.78
N HIS A 142 -11.22 -1.77 -6.81
CA HIS A 142 -10.83 -0.37 -6.69
C HIS A 142 -12.01 0.54 -6.33
N THR A 143 -13.16 0.36 -7.01
CA THR A 143 -14.35 1.18 -6.76
C THR A 143 -14.92 0.92 -5.38
N LEU A 144 -15.07 -0.36 -5.00
CA LEU A 144 -15.55 -0.74 -3.68
C LEU A 144 -14.62 -0.20 -2.58
N GLY A 145 -13.31 -0.37 -2.75
CA GLY A 145 -12.32 0.13 -1.80
C GLY A 145 -12.33 1.66 -1.68
N THR A 146 -12.44 2.39 -2.79
CA THR A 146 -12.53 3.86 -2.76
C THR A 146 -13.78 4.34 -2.02
N LEU A 147 -14.93 3.72 -2.25
CA LEU A 147 -16.19 4.10 -1.58
C LEU A 147 -16.11 3.81 -0.07
N ILE A 148 -15.64 2.64 0.33
CA ILE A 148 -15.45 2.28 1.75
C ILE A 148 -14.44 3.23 2.40
N GLY A 149 -13.32 3.51 1.73
CA GLY A 149 -12.29 4.44 2.23
C GLY A 149 -12.78 5.88 2.35
N ALA A 150 -13.74 6.29 1.52
CA ALA A 150 -14.44 7.57 1.64
C ALA A 150 -15.49 7.59 2.77
N GLY A 151 -15.68 6.48 3.49
CA GLY A 151 -16.63 6.35 4.60
C GLY A 151 -18.06 6.04 4.16
N VAL A 152 -18.28 5.63 2.91
CA VAL A 152 -19.60 5.21 2.43
C VAL A 152 -19.99 3.89 3.12
N PRO A 153 -21.20 3.77 3.72
CA PRO A 153 -21.65 2.53 4.33
C PRO A 153 -21.59 1.34 3.36
N ILE A 154 -21.15 0.17 3.84
CA ILE A 154 -20.82 -0.98 2.98
C ILE A 154 -21.98 -1.42 2.07
N LEU A 155 -23.22 -1.41 2.57
CA LEU A 155 -24.41 -1.77 1.76
C LEU A 155 -24.69 -0.75 0.65
N GLU A 156 -24.38 0.54 0.89
CA GLU A 156 -24.51 1.60 -0.12
C GLU A 156 -23.38 1.52 -1.14
N ALA A 157 -22.15 1.26 -0.68
CA ALA A 157 -21.01 1.02 -1.55
C ALA A 157 -21.26 -0.18 -2.47
N LEU A 158 -21.74 -1.31 -1.94
CA LEU A 158 -22.07 -2.51 -2.72
C LEU A 158 -23.15 -2.21 -3.77
N LYS A 159 -24.19 -1.45 -3.42
CA LYS A 159 -25.22 -1.03 -4.38
C LYS A 159 -24.63 -0.22 -5.55
N HIS A 160 -23.72 0.71 -5.27
CA HIS A 160 -23.07 1.49 -6.34
C HIS A 160 -22.20 0.63 -7.24
N VAL A 161 -21.43 -0.30 -6.67
CA VAL A 161 -20.57 -1.18 -7.46
C VAL A 161 -21.42 -2.20 -8.23
N GLU A 162 -22.56 -2.65 -7.70
CA GLU A 162 -23.55 -3.48 -8.40
C GLU A 162 -24.03 -2.81 -9.69
N GLU A 163 -24.39 -1.53 -9.65
CA GLU A 163 -24.95 -0.80 -10.81
C GLU A 163 -24.01 -0.77 -12.02
N ILE A 164 -22.69 -0.71 -11.77
CA ILE A 164 -21.64 -0.65 -12.80
C ILE A 164 -21.04 -2.02 -13.17
N SER A 165 -21.53 -3.11 -12.55
CA SER A 165 -20.98 -4.46 -12.72
C SER A 165 -21.73 -5.30 -13.77
N SER A 166 -21.10 -6.36 -14.29
CA SER A 166 -21.75 -7.37 -15.11
C SER A 166 -22.75 -8.22 -14.31
N ASP A 167 -23.61 -8.97 -15.01
CA ASP A 167 -24.65 -9.79 -14.39
C ASP A 167 -24.11 -10.81 -13.36
N PRO A 168 -22.98 -11.53 -13.59
CA PRO A 168 -22.40 -12.40 -12.57
C PRO A 168 -22.05 -11.68 -11.26
N LEU A 169 -21.41 -10.51 -11.34
CA LEU A 169 -21.06 -9.71 -10.17
C LEU A 169 -22.27 -9.05 -9.52
N LYS A 170 -23.29 -8.69 -10.29
CA LYS A 170 -24.56 -8.21 -9.75
C LYS A 170 -25.23 -9.27 -8.89
N VAL A 171 -25.26 -10.52 -9.36
CA VAL A 171 -25.80 -11.65 -8.59
C VAL A 171 -24.98 -11.83 -7.31
N ALA A 172 -23.64 -11.87 -7.40
CA ALA A 172 -22.79 -11.99 -6.23
C ALA A 172 -23.04 -10.86 -5.21
N THR A 173 -23.05 -9.61 -5.68
CA THR A 173 -23.21 -8.43 -4.84
C THR A 173 -24.58 -8.39 -4.14
N LYS A 174 -25.63 -8.93 -4.78
CA LYS A 174 -26.94 -9.10 -4.15
C LYS A 174 -26.92 -10.14 -3.05
N VAL A 175 -26.32 -11.30 -3.30
CA VAL A 175 -26.16 -12.36 -2.28
C VAL A 175 -25.42 -11.78 -1.07
N VAL A 176 -24.27 -11.16 -1.31
CA VAL A 176 -23.45 -10.47 -0.29
C VAL A 176 -24.26 -9.43 0.49
N SER A 177 -25.08 -8.63 -0.20
CA SER A 177 -25.91 -7.62 0.46
C SER A 177 -26.96 -8.23 1.39
N GLU A 178 -27.52 -9.39 1.04
CA GLU A 178 -28.47 -10.11 1.89
C GLU A 178 -27.79 -10.82 3.06
N THR A 179 -26.60 -11.40 2.86
CA THR A 179 -25.86 -12.07 3.94
C THR A 179 -25.36 -11.07 4.99
N ILE A 180 -24.87 -9.90 4.58
CA ILE A 180 -24.46 -8.83 5.50
C ILE A 180 -25.65 -8.33 6.32
N LYS A 181 -26.84 -8.19 5.73
CA LYS A 181 -28.06 -7.82 6.48
C LYS A 181 -28.43 -8.84 7.56
N GLN A 182 -28.03 -10.09 7.38
CA GLN A 182 -28.22 -11.18 8.35
C GLN A 182 -27.11 -11.23 9.41
N GLY A 183 -26.06 -10.42 9.27
CA GLY A 183 -24.95 -10.32 10.21
C GLY A 183 -23.73 -11.17 9.85
N TYR A 184 -23.68 -11.75 8.64
CA TYR A 184 -22.49 -12.42 8.13
C TYR A 184 -21.45 -11.41 7.61
N SER A 185 -20.21 -11.87 7.50
CA SER A 185 -19.10 -11.09 6.98
C SER A 185 -19.19 -10.89 5.46
N LEU A 186 -18.53 -9.85 4.94
CA LEU A 186 -18.36 -9.59 3.52
C LEU A 186 -17.66 -10.79 2.84
N ALA A 187 -16.60 -11.31 3.45
CA ALA A 187 -15.89 -12.48 2.94
C ALA A 187 -16.80 -13.72 2.84
N HIS A 188 -17.63 -13.96 3.85
CA HIS A 188 -18.62 -15.04 3.82
C HIS A 188 -19.61 -14.87 2.67
N GLY A 189 -20.16 -13.67 2.48
CA GLY A 189 -21.09 -13.39 1.39
C GLY A 189 -20.51 -13.66 0.01
N PHE A 190 -19.24 -13.29 -0.22
CA PHE A 190 -18.60 -13.56 -1.52
C PHE A 190 -18.25 -15.03 -1.72
N ASN A 191 -17.94 -15.75 -0.64
CA ASN A 191 -17.75 -17.19 -0.68
C ASN A 191 -19.07 -17.92 -0.97
N GLU A 192 -20.18 -17.51 -0.35
CA GLU A 192 -21.51 -18.09 -0.58
C GLU A 192 -22.04 -17.80 -1.99
N ALA A 193 -21.71 -16.63 -2.55
CA ALA A 193 -22.08 -16.27 -3.92
C ALA A 193 -21.52 -17.24 -4.98
N ASP A 194 -20.41 -17.93 -4.67
CA ASP A 194 -19.76 -18.96 -5.50
C ASP A 194 -19.68 -18.57 -6.99
N VAL A 195 -19.13 -17.38 -7.25
CA VAL A 195 -18.95 -16.86 -8.61
C VAL A 195 -17.53 -17.14 -9.10
N PRO A 196 -17.33 -17.88 -10.21
CA PRO A 196 -16.00 -18.28 -10.69
C PRO A 196 -14.99 -17.15 -10.94
N MET A 197 -15.48 -15.92 -11.12
CA MET A 197 -14.62 -14.75 -11.33
C MET A 197 -14.01 -14.21 -10.03
N ILE A 198 -14.59 -14.56 -8.88
CA ILE A 198 -14.13 -14.18 -7.55
C ILE A 198 -13.26 -15.32 -7.04
N SER A 199 -11.95 -15.09 -6.95
CA SER A 199 -11.03 -16.12 -6.48
C SER A 199 -11.00 -16.21 -4.96
N ASP A 200 -10.74 -17.41 -4.42
CA ASP A 200 -10.51 -17.60 -2.98
C ASP A 200 -9.40 -16.69 -2.46
N ALA A 201 -8.40 -16.40 -3.30
CA ALA A 201 -7.31 -15.50 -2.96
C ALA A 201 -7.79 -14.07 -2.74
N TRP A 202 -8.73 -13.59 -3.56
CA TRP A 202 -9.36 -12.29 -3.36
C TRP A 202 -10.29 -12.28 -2.15
N ILE A 203 -11.08 -13.33 -1.92
CA ILE A 203 -11.96 -13.45 -0.75
C ILE A 203 -11.14 -13.41 0.55
N ARG A 204 -9.96 -14.05 0.56
CA ARG A 204 -9.02 -13.95 1.70
C ARG A 204 -8.55 -12.52 1.95
N ILE A 205 -8.32 -11.72 0.91
CA ILE A 205 -7.94 -10.31 1.07
C ILE A 205 -9.09 -9.52 1.70
N VAL A 206 -10.33 -9.80 1.28
CA VAL A 206 -11.52 -9.21 1.88
C VAL A 206 -11.63 -9.61 3.35
N ASP A 207 -11.44 -10.88 3.68
CA ASP A 207 -11.50 -11.42 5.04
C ASP A 207 -10.47 -10.75 5.96
N ILE A 208 -9.20 -10.72 5.54
CA ILE A 208 -8.11 -10.03 6.25
C ILE A 208 -8.43 -8.55 6.41
N GLY A 209 -8.94 -7.92 5.34
CA GLY A 209 -9.34 -6.52 5.37
C GLY A 209 -10.46 -6.26 6.36
N GLU A 210 -11.44 -7.15 6.43
CA GLU A 210 -12.64 -7.02 7.24
C GLU A 210 -12.35 -7.19 8.72
N GLU A 211 -11.58 -8.21 9.09
CA GLU A 211 -11.17 -8.43 10.48
C GLU A 211 -10.32 -7.27 11.04
N ASN A 212 -9.57 -6.59 10.17
CA ASN A 212 -8.60 -5.56 10.56
C ASN A 212 -9.05 -4.12 10.23
N GLY A 213 -10.22 -3.92 9.63
CA GLY A 213 -10.69 -2.60 9.21
C GLY A 213 -9.85 -1.97 8.09
N LEU A 214 -9.26 -2.79 7.22
CA LEU A 214 -8.38 -2.41 6.11
C LEU A 214 -8.94 -2.79 4.73
N ILE A 215 -10.23 -3.16 4.65
CA ILE A 215 -10.88 -3.57 3.38
C ILE A 215 -10.61 -2.56 2.27
N ASP A 216 -10.81 -1.27 2.54
CA ASP A 216 -10.62 -0.18 1.58
C ASP A 216 -9.23 -0.18 0.96
N ARG A 217 -8.20 -0.24 1.80
CA ARG A 217 -6.80 -0.19 1.38
C ARG A 217 -6.40 -1.45 0.63
N LEU A 218 -6.76 -2.61 1.16
CA LEU A 218 -6.37 -3.89 0.56
C LEU A 218 -7.05 -4.10 -0.79
N LEU A 219 -8.31 -3.68 -0.96
CA LEU A 219 -9.02 -3.74 -2.23
C LEU A 219 -8.43 -2.79 -3.29
N ILE A 220 -8.04 -1.58 -2.91
CA ILE A 220 -7.33 -0.66 -3.82
C ILE A 220 -5.97 -1.25 -4.20
N GLN A 221 -5.20 -1.72 -3.22
CA GLN A 221 -3.87 -2.27 -3.46
C GLN A 221 -3.86 -3.50 -4.36
N VAL A 222 -4.81 -4.44 -4.17
CA VAL A 222 -4.91 -5.62 -5.05
C VAL A 222 -5.39 -5.24 -6.45
N ALA A 223 -6.19 -4.19 -6.59
CA ALA A 223 -6.63 -3.71 -7.90
C ALA A 223 -5.49 -3.11 -8.74
N GLU A 224 -4.50 -2.52 -8.08
CA GLU A 224 -3.33 -1.85 -8.68
C GLU A 224 -2.16 -2.80 -8.99
N LEU A 225 -2.36 -4.11 -8.85
CA LEU A 225 -1.31 -5.07 -9.18
C LEU A 225 -1.06 -5.14 -10.68
N PRO A 226 0.22 -5.04 -11.12
CA PRO A 226 0.56 -5.09 -12.53
C PRO A 226 0.22 -6.47 -13.11
N HIS A 227 -0.42 -6.46 -14.27
CA HIS A 227 -0.84 -7.67 -14.97
C HIS A 227 0.06 -7.92 -16.18
N VAL A 228 0.72 -9.09 -16.26
CA VAL A 228 1.48 -9.50 -17.46
C VAL A 228 0.56 -9.48 -18.70
N THR A 229 -0.71 -9.86 -18.50
CA THR A 229 -1.74 -9.92 -19.55
C THR A 229 -2.26 -8.55 -19.99
N GLN A 230 -2.04 -7.45 -19.26
CA GLN A 230 -2.41 -6.10 -19.73
C GLN A 230 -1.40 -5.50 -20.70
N ILE A 231 -0.11 -5.78 -20.49
CA ILE A 231 0.95 -5.48 -21.46
C ILE A 231 0.63 -6.20 -22.78
N LEU A 232 0.17 -7.45 -22.69
CA LEU A 232 -0.25 -8.25 -23.84
C LEU A 232 -1.59 -7.79 -24.45
N ALA A 233 -2.59 -7.44 -23.64
CA ALA A 233 -3.93 -7.06 -24.10
C ALA A 233 -3.98 -5.67 -24.76
N ALA A 234 -3.21 -4.69 -24.26
CA ALA A 234 -3.05 -3.39 -24.94
C ALA A 234 -2.40 -3.55 -26.33
N GLY A 235 -1.54 -4.57 -26.50
CA GLY A 235 -0.98 -4.97 -27.78
C GLY A 235 -1.95 -5.70 -28.71
N LEU A 236 -2.92 -6.45 -28.17
CA LEU A 236 -3.87 -7.28 -28.93
C LEU A 236 -5.15 -6.53 -29.37
N GLN A 237 -5.54 -5.43 -28.72
CA GLN A 237 -6.76 -4.69 -29.06
C GLN A 237 -6.72 -3.97 -30.43
N ASN A 238 -5.55 -3.87 -31.07
CA ASN A 238 -5.39 -3.16 -32.36
C ASN A 238 -5.39 -4.07 -33.60
N ASP A 239 -5.26 -5.40 -33.47
CA ASP A 239 -5.41 -6.36 -34.59
C ASP A 239 -5.60 -7.81 -34.07
N PRO A 240 -6.80 -8.42 -34.19
CA PRO A 240 -7.08 -9.75 -33.65
C PRO A 240 -6.44 -10.93 -34.41
N THR A 241 -5.73 -10.71 -35.51
CA THR A 241 -5.41 -11.82 -36.45
C THR A 241 -3.94 -12.18 -36.64
N ASN A 242 -2.99 -11.53 -35.97
CA ASN A 242 -1.57 -11.84 -36.21
C ASN A 242 -0.67 -11.77 -34.97
N VAL A 243 -0.55 -12.89 -34.27
CA VAL A 243 0.31 -13.07 -33.08
C VAL A 243 1.80 -12.79 -33.37
N ASN A 244 2.26 -13.00 -34.61
CA ASN A 244 3.67 -12.81 -34.99
C ASN A 244 4.03 -11.35 -35.35
N SER A 245 3.07 -10.49 -35.66
CA SER A 245 3.34 -9.05 -35.88
C SER A 245 3.39 -8.26 -34.56
N VAL A 246 2.73 -8.75 -33.51
CA VAL A 246 2.74 -8.15 -32.17
C VAL A 246 4.11 -8.32 -31.51
N VAL A 247 4.71 -9.51 -31.58
CA VAL A 247 6.06 -9.77 -31.07
C VAL A 247 7.10 -8.85 -31.74
N ASN A 248 6.96 -8.62 -33.04
CA ASN A 248 7.87 -7.74 -33.80
C ASN A 248 7.58 -6.23 -33.60
N ARG A 249 6.36 -5.85 -33.16
CA ARG A 249 6.00 -4.47 -32.81
C ARG A 249 6.34 -4.10 -31.37
N VAL A 250 6.34 -5.04 -30.44
CA VAL A 250 6.94 -4.85 -29.11
C VAL A 250 8.43 -4.52 -29.24
N ALA A 251 9.14 -5.21 -30.13
CA ALA A 251 10.54 -4.91 -30.42
C ALA A 251 10.76 -3.53 -31.09
N SER A 252 9.78 -3.02 -31.86
CA SER A 252 9.90 -1.70 -32.51
C SER A 252 9.28 -0.54 -31.71
N LEU A 253 8.41 -0.81 -30.74
CA LEU A 253 8.01 0.18 -29.72
C LEU A 253 9.16 0.46 -28.76
N GLN A 254 9.94 -0.56 -28.37
CA GLN A 254 11.21 -0.37 -27.68
C GLN A 254 12.11 0.62 -28.46
N GLN A 255 12.27 0.39 -29.78
CA GLN A 255 13.09 1.23 -30.65
C GLN A 255 12.53 2.63 -30.94
N PHE A 256 11.20 2.84 -30.87
CA PHE A 256 10.58 4.16 -31.03
C PHE A 256 10.68 4.99 -29.75
N PHE A 257 10.46 4.37 -28.59
CA PHE A 257 10.69 5.00 -27.29
C PHE A 257 12.18 5.35 -27.12
N ASP A 258 13.11 4.43 -27.43
CA ASP A 258 14.56 4.68 -27.38
C ASP A 258 15.05 5.85 -28.27
N ARG A 259 14.27 6.29 -29.27
CA ARG A 259 14.73 7.26 -30.28
C ARG A 259 14.44 8.73 -29.94
N ASP A 260 13.33 9.02 -29.27
CA ASP A 260 12.90 10.41 -28.98
C ASP A 260 12.93 10.73 -27.47
N PHE A 261 12.82 9.71 -26.60
CA PHE A 261 12.92 9.84 -25.15
C PHE A 261 13.63 8.59 -24.64
N GLY A 262 14.97 8.66 -24.50
CA GLY A 262 15.79 7.50 -24.14
C GLY A 262 15.26 6.68 -22.96
N SER A 263 15.84 5.50 -22.75
CA SER A 263 15.46 4.41 -21.81
C SER A 263 14.98 4.76 -20.37
N GLU A 264 15.00 6.02 -19.97
CA GLU A 264 14.65 6.56 -18.65
C GLU A 264 13.14 6.78 -18.41
N MET A 265 12.31 6.98 -19.46
CA MET A 265 10.91 7.38 -19.28
C MET A 265 9.91 6.22 -19.10
N THR A 266 10.40 4.97 -19.02
CA THR A 266 9.60 3.76 -18.80
C THR A 266 9.94 3.07 -17.47
N ALA A 267 10.83 3.66 -16.68
CA ALA A 267 11.36 3.06 -15.47
C ALA A 267 10.47 3.43 -14.27
N THR A 268 9.68 2.48 -13.77
CA THR A 268 9.03 2.62 -12.46
C THR A 268 10.06 3.04 -11.41
N LEU A 269 9.74 4.02 -10.56
CA LEU A 269 10.59 4.43 -9.44
C LEU A 269 11.13 3.22 -8.68
N THR A 270 12.44 3.19 -8.47
CA THR A 270 13.08 2.12 -7.70
C THR A 270 12.40 2.03 -6.32
N PRO A 271 12.28 0.82 -5.73
CA PRO A 271 11.67 0.66 -4.42
C PRO A 271 12.27 1.59 -3.36
N ASP A 272 13.58 1.83 -3.43
CA ASP A 272 14.27 2.69 -2.48
C ASP A 272 14.00 4.18 -2.73
N LEU A 273 13.97 4.64 -3.98
CA LEU A 273 13.59 6.03 -4.29
C LEU A 273 12.13 6.32 -3.94
N ARG A 274 11.25 5.32 -4.03
CA ARG A 274 9.85 5.41 -3.59
C ARG A 274 9.72 5.59 -2.08
N LYS A 275 10.40 4.74 -1.31
CA LYS A 275 10.47 4.84 0.16
C LYS A 275 11.08 6.17 0.59
N TYR A 276 12.16 6.59 -0.09
CA TYR A 276 12.80 7.89 0.11
C TYR A 276 11.82 9.04 -0.13
N SER A 277 11.13 9.04 -1.26
CA SER A 277 10.17 10.08 -1.63
C SER A 277 9.04 10.20 -0.61
N HIS A 278 8.45 9.07 -0.20
CA HIS A 278 7.38 9.07 0.80
C HIS A 278 7.88 9.53 2.18
N ALA A 279 9.05 9.04 2.61
CA ALA A 279 9.67 9.45 3.87
C ALA A 279 10.01 10.94 3.90
N LEU A 280 10.58 11.47 2.81
CA LEU A 280 10.91 12.89 2.68
C LEU A 280 9.64 13.74 2.69
N GLY A 281 8.62 13.37 1.91
CA GLY A 281 7.34 14.07 1.87
C GLY A 281 6.67 14.11 3.25
N THR A 282 6.69 12.98 3.96
CA THR A 282 6.20 12.90 5.35
C THR A 282 6.96 13.85 6.27
N CYS A 283 8.29 13.88 6.18
CA CYS A 283 9.07 14.74 7.05
C CYS A 283 8.80 16.23 6.80
N VAL A 284 8.69 16.62 5.53
CA VAL A 284 8.33 17.99 5.13
C VAL A 284 6.92 18.34 5.61
N GLN A 285 5.95 17.44 5.47
CA GLN A 285 4.57 17.62 5.95
C GLN A 285 4.52 17.89 7.47
N LEU A 286 5.42 17.27 8.24
CA LEU A 286 5.54 17.44 9.69
C LEU A 286 6.29 18.72 10.09
N GLY A 287 6.75 19.51 9.12
CA GLY A 287 7.55 20.71 9.36
C GLY A 287 8.98 20.41 9.83
N ILE A 288 9.49 19.20 9.62
CA ILE A 288 10.90 18.90 9.87
C ILE A 288 11.74 19.73 8.88
N PRO A 289 12.76 20.48 9.36
CA PRO A 289 13.63 21.25 8.47
C PRO A 289 14.20 20.39 7.34
N ILE A 290 14.19 20.90 6.10
CA ILE A 290 14.51 20.09 4.90
C ILE A 290 15.87 19.36 4.99
N LEU A 291 16.88 19.99 5.58
CA LEU A 291 18.21 19.38 5.76
C LEU A 291 18.19 18.17 6.69
N ASP A 292 17.32 18.17 7.70
CA ASP A 292 17.15 17.02 8.60
C ASP A 292 16.18 16.01 8.01
N ALA A 293 15.15 16.46 7.29
CA ALA A 293 14.22 15.62 6.55
C ALA A 293 14.97 14.74 5.51
N LEU A 294 15.94 15.31 4.79
CA LEU A 294 16.82 14.59 3.85
C LEU A 294 17.57 13.44 4.54
N LYS A 295 18.21 13.72 5.67
CA LYS A 295 18.94 12.70 6.45
C LYS A 295 18.01 11.61 6.98
N VAL A 296 16.85 12.00 7.51
CA VAL A 296 15.86 11.07 8.06
C VAL A 296 15.32 10.16 6.95
N ALA A 297 14.97 10.73 5.80
CA ALA A 297 14.42 9.98 4.67
C ALA A 297 15.42 9.00 4.06
N ALA A 298 16.72 9.32 4.07
CA ALA A 298 17.77 8.46 3.56
C ALA A 298 18.18 7.32 4.52
N SER A 299 17.89 7.46 5.81
CA SER A 299 18.39 6.55 6.86
C SER A 299 17.94 5.11 6.64
N GLY A 300 18.87 4.19 6.42
CA GLY A 300 18.57 2.76 6.24
C GLY A 300 18.12 2.38 4.83
N LEU A 301 18.30 3.28 3.85
CA LEU A 301 18.23 2.97 2.42
C LEU A 301 19.63 2.62 1.86
N SER A 302 19.72 2.44 0.54
CA SER A 302 20.99 2.14 -0.15
C SER A 302 22.06 3.20 0.10
N GLU A 303 23.33 2.79 0.09
CA GLU A 303 24.48 3.70 0.21
C GLU A 303 24.46 4.79 -0.84
N ASP A 304 24.03 4.46 -2.07
CA ASP A 304 23.88 5.40 -3.17
C ASP A 304 22.87 6.52 -2.85
N LEU A 305 21.69 6.17 -2.31
CA LEU A 305 20.68 7.17 -1.92
C LEU A 305 21.10 7.99 -0.71
N MET A 306 21.81 7.39 0.25
CA MET A 306 22.35 8.13 1.40
C MET A 306 23.38 9.17 0.94
N ALA A 307 24.33 8.79 0.09
CA ALA A 307 25.31 9.70 -0.48
C ALA A 307 24.66 10.78 -1.35
N MET A 308 23.64 10.41 -2.12
CA MET A 308 22.83 11.32 -2.93
C MET A 308 22.16 12.39 -2.06
N SER A 309 21.47 11.97 -1.00
CA SER A 309 20.77 12.86 -0.08
C SER A 309 21.72 13.79 0.67
N GLU A 310 22.89 13.31 1.08
CA GLU A 310 23.92 14.12 1.72
C GLU A 310 24.47 15.21 0.79
N LYS A 311 24.77 14.86 -0.47
CA LYS A 311 25.20 15.85 -1.47
C LYS A 311 24.11 16.87 -1.76
N ALA A 312 22.86 16.44 -1.90
CA ALA A 312 21.74 17.34 -2.09
C ALA A 312 21.59 18.31 -0.90
N ALA A 313 21.75 17.82 0.33
CA ALA A 313 21.73 18.65 1.54
C ALA A 313 22.85 19.69 1.56
N GLU A 314 24.03 19.38 1.01
CA GLU A 314 25.13 20.35 0.91
C GLU A 314 24.83 21.46 -0.12
N GLY A 315 24.28 21.11 -1.29
CA GLY A 315 23.83 22.10 -2.28
C GLY A 315 22.79 23.08 -1.70
N ILE A 316 21.81 22.56 -0.95
CA ILE A 316 20.78 23.39 -0.31
C ILE A 316 21.38 24.31 0.76
N ARG A 317 22.37 23.87 1.53
CA ARG A 317 23.09 24.76 2.47
C ARG A 317 23.79 25.91 1.76
N GLN A 318 24.19 25.71 0.51
CA GLN A 318 24.82 26.73 -0.33
C GLN A 318 23.80 27.62 -1.06
N GLY A 319 22.50 27.37 -0.87
CA GLY A 319 21.41 28.19 -1.41
C GLY A 319 20.84 27.69 -2.74
N GLU A 320 21.15 26.45 -3.15
CA GLU A 320 20.47 25.81 -4.28
C GLU A 320 19.04 25.37 -3.92
N SER A 321 18.18 25.25 -4.93
CA SER A 321 16.89 24.56 -4.76
C SER A 321 17.11 23.04 -4.64
N LEU A 322 16.15 22.34 -4.02
CA LEU A 322 16.16 20.89 -3.88
C LEU A 322 16.25 20.19 -5.24
N SER A 323 15.44 20.62 -6.21
CA SER A 323 15.39 20.09 -7.57
C SER A 323 16.74 20.22 -8.28
N ARG A 324 17.39 21.37 -8.11
CA ARG A 324 18.71 21.65 -8.67
C ARG A 324 19.79 20.81 -8.00
N SER A 325 19.80 20.75 -6.68
CA SER A 325 20.79 19.98 -5.94
C SER A 325 20.72 18.48 -6.28
N PHE A 326 19.52 17.91 -6.42
CA PHE A 326 19.39 16.52 -6.88
C PHE A 326 19.80 16.34 -8.34
N LYS A 327 19.45 17.26 -9.23
CA LYS A 327 19.85 17.20 -10.64
C LYS A 327 21.36 17.25 -10.85
N GLU A 328 22.07 18.08 -10.10
CA GLU A 328 23.52 18.23 -10.23
C GLU A 328 24.30 17.07 -9.58
N HIS A 329 23.81 16.53 -8.46
CA HIS A 329 24.53 15.53 -7.68
C HIS A 329 24.05 14.09 -7.91
N SER A 330 22.99 13.91 -8.71
CA SER A 330 22.31 12.62 -8.93
C SER A 330 21.81 12.54 -10.39
N PRO A 331 22.70 12.45 -11.38
CA PRO A 331 22.32 12.46 -12.79
C PRO A 331 21.40 11.30 -13.19
N ASP A 332 21.46 10.17 -12.47
CA ASP A 332 20.68 8.96 -12.75
C ASP A 332 19.32 8.92 -12.00
N ILE A 333 18.96 10.00 -11.29
CA ILE A 333 17.68 10.05 -10.57
C ILE A 333 16.52 10.15 -11.56
N HIS A 334 15.40 9.53 -11.22
CA HIS A 334 14.26 9.45 -12.14
C HIS A 334 13.77 10.84 -12.57
N PRO A 335 13.76 11.19 -13.87
CA PRO A 335 13.47 12.55 -14.34
C PRO A 335 12.13 13.10 -13.87
N LEU A 336 11.11 12.24 -13.81
CA LEU A 336 9.80 12.66 -13.33
C LEU A 336 9.77 12.96 -11.84
N TRP A 337 10.54 12.22 -11.04
CA TRP A 337 10.63 12.51 -9.62
C TRP A 337 11.22 13.90 -9.41
N LEU A 338 12.27 14.26 -10.17
CA LEU A 338 12.81 15.61 -10.19
C LEU A 338 11.77 16.65 -10.60
N THR A 339 10.96 16.37 -11.62
CA THR A 339 9.87 17.28 -12.03
C THR A 339 8.85 17.48 -10.91
N MET A 340 8.49 16.43 -10.17
CA MET A 340 7.57 16.53 -9.03
C MET A 340 8.16 17.36 -7.90
N VAL A 341 9.45 17.19 -7.62
CA VAL A 341 10.17 18.01 -6.64
C VAL A 341 10.19 19.47 -7.07
N ASP A 342 10.52 19.74 -8.33
CA ASP A 342 10.59 21.09 -8.90
C ASP A 342 9.23 21.81 -8.82
N VAL A 343 8.17 21.15 -9.29
CA VAL A 343 6.79 21.67 -9.20
C VAL A 343 6.40 21.89 -7.74
N GLY A 344 6.72 20.94 -6.85
CA GLY A 344 6.41 21.04 -5.43
C GLY A 344 7.13 22.21 -4.73
N GLU A 345 8.37 22.49 -5.10
CA GLU A 345 9.12 23.65 -4.61
C GLU A 345 8.52 24.97 -5.12
N GLU A 346 8.14 25.03 -6.40
CA GLU A 346 7.54 26.23 -6.99
C GLU A 346 6.14 26.54 -6.41
N THR A 347 5.31 25.52 -6.17
CA THR A 347 3.96 25.70 -5.64
C THR A 347 3.91 25.79 -4.12
N GLY A 348 4.95 25.33 -3.42
CA GLY A 348 4.98 25.20 -1.97
C GLY A 348 4.30 23.93 -1.43
N ASP A 349 3.92 23.00 -2.30
CA ASP A 349 3.25 21.73 -1.96
C ASP A 349 4.21 20.52 -2.09
N LEU A 350 5.48 20.72 -1.73
CA LEU A 350 6.55 19.73 -1.90
C LEU A 350 6.24 18.39 -1.22
N ASP A 351 5.65 18.42 -0.03
CA ASP A 351 5.22 17.23 0.71
C ASP A 351 4.21 16.40 -0.08
N ILE A 352 3.17 17.04 -0.62
CA ILE A 352 2.13 16.40 -1.43
C ILE A 352 2.75 15.77 -2.67
N LYS A 353 3.61 16.51 -3.39
CA LYS A 353 4.22 16.00 -4.64
C LYS A 353 5.16 14.82 -4.40
N LEU A 354 5.90 14.83 -3.29
CA LEU A 354 6.75 13.71 -2.90
C LEU A 354 5.95 12.44 -2.53
N ILE A 355 4.81 12.60 -1.83
CA ILE A 355 3.92 11.49 -1.49
C ILE A 355 3.20 10.96 -2.75
N GLU A 356 2.75 11.84 -3.64
CA GLU A 356 2.17 11.47 -4.94
C GLU A 356 3.17 10.70 -5.81
N ALA A 357 4.41 11.19 -5.90
CA ALA A 357 5.48 10.51 -6.62
C ALA A 357 5.71 9.11 -6.06
N ALA A 358 5.67 8.93 -4.74
CA ALA A 358 5.84 7.62 -4.12
C ALA A 358 4.68 6.64 -4.39
N ARG A 359 3.45 7.15 -4.53
CA ARG A 359 2.27 6.31 -4.78
C ARG A 359 2.09 5.96 -6.25
N SER A 360 2.55 6.82 -7.14
CA SER A 360 2.33 6.61 -8.56
C SER A 360 3.15 5.41 -9.08
N ARG A 361 2.41 4.41 -9.57
CA ARG A 361 2.94 3.29 -10.37
C ARG A 361 2.77 3.53 -11.89
N LEU A 362 2.15 4.65 -12.27
CA LEU A 362 1.81 4.98 -13.65
C LEU A 362 2.80 6.00 -14.20
N TRP A 363 4.04 5.57 -14.41
CA TRP A 363 4.98 6.22 -15.31
C TRP A 363 5.85 5.14 -15.94
#